data_AF-A0AAE0G6B4-F1
#
_entry.id   AF-A0AAE0G6B4-F1
#
_cell.length_a   1.000
_cell.length_b   1.000
_cell.length_c   1.000
_cell.angle_alpha   90.00
_cell.angle_beta   90.00
_cell.angle_gamma   90.00
#
_symmetry.space_group_name_H-M   'P 1'
#
loop_
_entity.id
_entity.type
_entity.pdbx_description
1 polymer ?
#
loop_
_entity_poly.entity_id
_entity_poly.type
_entity_poly.pdbx_seq_one_letter_code
_entity_poly.pdbx_strand_id
1 'polypeptide(L)'
;MCMPGAIVLAGWPALPWGQLGLGPVPPSLAALGSAMELDVQQLEDVIDVVYRLDDLTSPPEYLRTGKLRPAIHVAFASQLMYFEERTRVNEMPKVQANILRSMRESQLPGAKNITEAVIYEWGRAIQAQFKIDNLHLTARTMHADHVQYQVTKK
;
A
#
# COMPACT_ATOMS: atom_id res chain seq x y z
N MET A 1 11.52 15.17 4.75
CA MET A 1 11.24 13.94 5.53
C MET A 1 12.55 13.19 5.72
N CYS A 2 13.01 13.00 6.95
CA CYS A 2 14.15 12.13 7.25
C CYS A 2 13.67 10.67 7.19
N MET A 3 13.79 10.06 6.01
CA MET A 3 13.46 8.65 5.74
C MET A 3 13.97 7.63 6.78
N PRO A 4 15.14 7.81 7.45
CA PRO A 4 15.60 6.84 8.45
C PRO A 4 14.68 6.68 9.67
N GLY A 5 14.04 7.76 10.12
CA GLY A 5 13.15 7.72 11.29
C GLY A 5 11.82 7.01 11.02
N ALA A 6 11.30 7.15 9.79
CA ALA A 6 10.06 6.48 9.37
C ALA A 6 10.22 4.97 9.29
N ILE A 7 11.41 4.47 8.90
CA ILE A 7 11.72 3.04 8.84
C ILE A 7 11.66 2.41 10.25
N VAL A 8 12.29 3.06 11.23
CA VAL A 8 12.29 2.58 12.62
C VAL A 8 10.90 2.64 13.24
N LEU A 9 10.15 3.72 13.00
CA LEU A 9 8.77 3.85 13.48
C LEU A 9 7.81 2.84 12.83
N ALA A 10 8.09 2.41 11.60
CA ALA A 10 7.37 1.34 10.91
C ALA A 10 7.75 -0.07 11.42
N GLY A 11 8.60 -0.18 12.44
CA GLY A 11 9.01 -1.45 13.05
C GLY A 11 10.16 -2.15 12.31
N TRP A 12 10.80 -1.49 11.35
CA TRP A 12 11.96 -2.05 10.64
C TRP A 12 13.27 -1.66 11.30
N PRO A 13 14.30 -2.53 11.24
CA PRO A 13 15.59 -2.25 11.85
C PRO A 13 16.23 -0.99 11.26
N ALA A 14 16.86 -0.19 12.12
CA ALA A 14 17.62 0.97 11.67
C ALA A 14 18.81 0.51 10.81
N LEU A 15 19.05 1.22 9.70
CA LEU A 15 20.27 1.00 8.93
C LEU A 15 21.49 1.53 9.73
N PRO A 16 22.62 0.81 9.73
CA PRO A 16 23.85 1.31 10.32
C PRO A 16 24.25 2.66 9.70
N TRP A 17 24.82 3.54 10.52
CA TRP A 17 25.23 4.87 10.07
C TRP A 17 26.20 4.77 8.87
N GLY A 18 25.94 5.57 7.82
CA GLY A 18 26.75 5.60 6.60
C GLY A 18 26.49 4.45 5.61
N GLN A 19 25.55 3.54 5.87
CA GLN A 19 25.16 2.50 4.91
C GLN A 19 23.92 2.88 4.10
N LEU A 20 24.01 2.70 2.77
CA LEU A 20 22.86 2.70 1.87
C LEU A 20 22.24 1.30 1.89
N GLY A 21 21.19 1.12 2.67
CA GLY A 21 20.37 -0.08 2.65
C GLY A 21 19.24 0.04 1.63
N LEU A 22 18.64 -1.11 1.28
CA LEU A 22 17.36 -1.11 0.59
C LEU A 22 16.30 -0.55 1.55
N GLY A 23 15.56 0.43 1.07
CA GLY A 23 14.38 0.93 1.76
C GLY A 23 13.18 0.02 1.50
N PRO A 24 12.05 0.32 2.15
CA PRO A 24 10.83 -0.43 1.94
C PRO A 24 10.30 -0.31 0.52
N VAL A 25 9.76 -1.42 0.04
CA VAL A 25 8.98 -1.48 -1.18
C VAL A 25 7.55 -1.05 -0.84
N PRO A 26 6.99 -0.04 -1.52
CA PRO A 26 5.65 0.44 -1.23
C PRO A 26 4.57 -0.60 -1.61
N PRO A 27 3.36 -0.52 -1.04
CA PRO A 27 2.26 -1.39 -1.45
C PRO A 27 1.87 -1.15 -2.91
N SER A 28 1.47 -2.23 -3.59
CA SER A 28 1.18 -2.22 -5.02
C SER A 28 -0.23 -2.76 -5.31
N LEU A 29 -0.94 -2.12 -6.24
CA LEU A 29 -2.23 -2.60 -6.75
C LEU A 29 -2.09 -3.85 -7.62
N ALA A 30 -0.88 -4.16 -8.10
CA ALA A 30 -0.62 -5.36 -8.91
C ALA A 30 -0.98 -6.67 -8.17
N ALA A 31 -0.96 -6.65 -6.83
CA ALA A 31 -1.38 -7.78 -6.00
C ALA A 31 -2.84 -8.19 -6.23
N LEU A 32 -3.70 -7.26 -6.68
CA LEU A 32 -5.11 -7.53 -6.97
C LEU A 32 -5.27 -8.30 -8.29
N GLY A 33 -4.39 -8.07 -9.27
CA GLY A 33 -4.41 -8.81 -10.54
C GLY A 33 -4.12 -10.29 -10.35
N SER A 34 -3.16 -10.63 -9.47
CA SER A 34 -2.84 -12.02 -9.14
C SER A 34 -3.89 -12.71 -8.27
N ALA A 35 -4.62 -11.97 -7.45
CA ALA A 35 -5.56 -12.54 -6.47
C ALA A 35 -7.00 -12.62 -6.97
N MET A 36 -7.43 -11.68 -7.82
CA MET A 36 -8.85 -11.45 -8.13
C MET A 36 -9.13 -11.11 -9.59
N GLU A 37 -8.17 -11.33 -10.50
CA GLU A 37 -8.30 -11.02 -11.94
C GLU A 37 -8.68 -9.56 -12.24
N LEU A 38 -8.34 -8.65 -11.31
CA LEU A 38 -8.64 -7.23 -11.42
C LEU A 38 -7.46 -6.50 -12.05
N ASP A 39 -7.69 -5.83 -13.19
CA ASP A 39 -6.67 -4.99 -13.81
C ASP A 39 -6.63 -3.61 -13.14
N VAL A 40 -5.43 -3.10 -12.88
CA VAL A 40 -5.20 -1.75 -12.33
C VAL A 40 -5.85 -0.70 -13.22
N GLN A 41 -5.88 -0.90 -14.54
CA GLN A 41 -6.56 0.02 -15.46
C GLN A 41 -8.05 0.19 -15.16
N GLN A 42 -8.70 -0.86 -14.65
CA GLN A 42 -10.11 -0.79 -14.27
C GLN A 42 -10.33 0.04 -13.00
N LEU A 43 -9.29 0.24 -12.19
CA LEU A 43 -9.33 1.08 -10.99
C LEU A 43 -9.02 2.56 -11.26
N GLU A 44 -8.52 2.93 -12.43
CA GLU A 44 -8.08 4.30 -12.73
C GLU A 44 -9.20 5.34 -12.53
N ASP A 45 -10.42 5.00 -12.97
CA ASP A 45 -11.59 5.87 -12.78
C ASP A 45 -11.93 6.06 -11.29
N VAL A 46 -11.84 4.99 -10.50
CA VAL A 46 -12.07 5.04 -9.05
C VAL A 46 -11.01 5.92 -8.39
N ILE A 47 -9.74 5.77 -8.79
CA ILE A 47 -8.61 6.54 -8.28
C ILE A 47 -8.82 8.02 -8.57
N ASP A 48 -9.18 8.37 -9.81
CA ASP A 48 -9.41 9.77 -10.21
C ASP A 48 -10.56 10.40 -9.41
N VAL A 49 -11.65 9.66 -9.18
CA VAL A 49 -12.77 10.15 -8.35
C VAL A 49 -12.37 10.31 -6.89
N VAL A 50 -11.65 9.33 -6.32
CA VAL A 50 -11.24 9.35 -4.90
C VAL A 50 -10.28 10.50 -4.60
N TYR A 51 -9.32 10.75 -5.50
CA TYR A 51 -8.35 11.83 -5.35
C TYR A 51 -8.77 13.16 -6.01
N ARG A 52 -9.94 13.19 -6.65
CA ARG A 52 -10.47 14.35 -7.40
C ARG A 52 -9.46 14.84 -8.44
N LEU A 53 -8.91 13.91 -9.20
CA LEU A 53 -7.98 14.19 -10.29
C LEU A 53 -8.77 14.43 -11.57
N ASP A 54 -8.51 15.56 -12.21
CA ASP A 54 -9.14 15.96 -13.47
C ASP A 54 -8.19 16.79 -14.33
N ASP A 55 -8.37 16.70 -15.65
CA ASP A 55 -7.47 17.33 -16.63
C ASP A 55 -7.50 18.86 -16.60
N LEU A 56 -8.50 19.49 -15.96
CA LEU A 56 -8.68 20.94 -15.95
C LEU A 56 -7.98 21.61 -14.77
N THR A 57 -7.96 20.96 -13.60
CA THR A 57 -7.52 21.58 -12.35
C THR A 57 -6.31 20.90 -11.71
N SER A 58 -6.04 19.63 -12.04
CA SER A 58 -4.96 18.89 -11.41
C SER A 58 -3.61 19.13 -12.10
N PRO A 59 -2.50 19.14 -11.35
CA PRO A 59 -1.17 19.18 -11.96
C PRO A 59 -0.97 17.96 -12.89
N PRO A 60 -0.50 18.17 -14.14
CA PRO A 60 -0.38 17.10 -15.13
C PRO A 60 0.47 15.90 -14.67
N GLU A 61 1.38 16.11 -13.72
CA GLU A 61 2.23 15.06 -13.16
C GLU A 61 1.44 13.96 -12.43
N TYR A 62 0.25 14.24 -11.91
CA TYR A 62 -0.58 13.28 -11.17
C TYR A 62 -1.65 12.59 -12.04
N LEU A 63 -1.87 13.09 -13.26
CA LEU A 63 -2.79 12.51 -14.24
C LEU A 63 -2.27 11.17 -14.75
N ARG A 64 -3.09 10.41 -15.48
CA ARG A 64 -2.80 9.00 -15.85
C ARG A 64 -1.48 8.81 -16.60
N THR A 65 -1.09 9.77 -17.43
CA THR A 65 0.18 9.75 -18.18
C THR A 65 1.30 10.51 -17.46
N GLY A 66 1.01 11.07 -16.29
CA GLY A 66 1.91 11.87 -15.49
C GLY A 66 2.97 11.03 -14.77
N LYS A 67 4.18 11.59 -14.65
CA LYS A 67 5.33 10.92 -14.02
C LYS A 67 5.14 10.57 -12.54
N LEU A 68 4.21 11.22 -11.85
CA LEU A 68 3.88 10.99 -10.44
C LEU A 68 2.62 10.13 -10.25
N ARG A 69 1.98 9.66 -11.34
CA ARG A 69 0.86 8.71 -11.26
C ARG A 69 1.16 7.48 -10.41
N PRO A 70 2.36 6.86 -10.47
CA PRO A 70 2.69 5.73 -9.60
C PRO A 70 2.57 6.06 -8.10
N ALA A 71 2.83 7.31 -7.68
CA ALA A 71 2.68 7.71 -6.29
C ALA A 71 1.20 7.72 -5.86
N ILE A 72 0.28 8.07 -6.76
CA ILE A 72 -1.17 7.99 -6.52
C ILE A 72 -1.59 6.52 -6.38
N HIS A 73 -1.05 5.61 -7.19
CA HIS A 73 -1.34 4.18 -7.08
C HIS A 73 -0.88 3.62 -5.74
N VAL A 74 0.32 4.00 -5.28
CA VAL A 74 0.84 3.63 -3.95
C VAL A 74 -0.05 4.18 -2.83
N ALA A 75 -0.49 5.43 -2.95
CA ALA A 75 -1.38 6.04 -1.97
C ALA A 75 -2.73 5.30 -1.91
N PHE A 76 -3.32 4.97 -3.07
CA PHE A 76 -4.56 4.19 -3.14
C PHE A 76 -4.38 2.77 -2.60
N ALA A 77 -3.30 2.07 -2.97
CA ALA A 77 -2.99 0.75 -2.43
C ALA A 77 -2.86 0.78 -0.91
N SER A 78 -2.25 1.83 -0.35
CA SER A 78 -2.14 2.03 1.10
C SER A 78 -3.50 2.24 1.77
N GLN A 79 -4.42 2.98 1.12
CA GLN A 79 -5.79 3.16 1.61
C GLN A 79 -6.54 1.82 1.67
N LEU A 80 -6.41 0.98 0.65
CA LEU A 80 -7.03 -0.34 0.61
C LEU A 80 -6.39 -1.30 1.62
N MET A 81 -5.06 -1.30 1.71
CA MET A 81 -4.29 -2.18 2.60
C MET A 81 -4.69 -2.05 4.07
N TYR A 82 -5.04 -0.84 4.51
CA TYR A 82 -5.45 -0.55 5.90
C TYR A 82 -6.94 -0.25 6.04
N PHE A 83 -7.76 -0.57 5.03
CA PHE A 83 -9.17 -0.18 5.02
C PHE A 83 -9.93 -0.80 6.20
N GLU A 84 -9.72 -2.09 6.48
CA GLU A 84 -10.37 -2.82 7.57
C GLU A 84 -10.05 -2.22 8.94
N GLU A 85 -8.76 -1.99 9.23
CA GLU A 85 -8.32 -1.44 10.50
C GLU A 85 -8.87 -0.03 10.71
N ARG A 86 -8.84 0.80 9.66
CA ARG A 86 -9.37 2.17 9.69
C ARG A 86 -10.87 2.20 9.90
N THR A 87 -11.63 1.30 9.27
CA THR A 87 -13.09 1.22 9.47
C THR A 87 -13.40 0.81 10.89
N ARG A 88 -12.68 -0.18 11.43
CA ARG A 88 -12.86 -0.65 12.81
C ARG A 88 -12.60 0.44 13.85
N VAL A 89 -11.61 1.32 13.62
CA VAL A 89 -11.33 2.46 14.52
C VAL A 89 -12.07 3.74 14.14
N ASN A 90 -12.96 3.70 13.15
CA ASN A 90 -13.70 4.85 12.63
C ASN A 90 -12.78 6.03 12.21
N GLU A 91 -11.63 5.72 11.61
CA GLU A 91 -10.68 6.72 11.12
C GLU A 91 -11.12 7.26 9.75
N MET A 92 -11.41 8.57 9.67
CA MET A 92 -11.82 9.24 8.42
C MET A 92 -13.01 8.57 7.69
N PRO A 93 -14.18 8.41 8.34
CA PRO A 93 -15.33 7.67 7.80
C PRO A 93 -15.85 8.23 6.47
N LYS A 94 -15.70 9.55 6.25
CA LYS A 94 -16.07 10.18 4.97
C LYS A 94 -15.21 9.69 3.80
N VAL A 95 -13.92 9.44 4.04
CA VAL A 95 -13.01 8.92 3.00
C VAL A 95 -13.34 7.47 2.70
N GLN A 96 -13.58 6.66 3.74
CA GLN A 96 -13.99 5.26 3.58
C GLN A 96 -15.30 5.13 2.80
N ALA A 97 -16.31 5.93 3.17
CA ALA A 97 -17.59 5.98 2.46
C ALA A 97 -17.41 6.44 1.01
N ASN A 98 -16.51 7.40 0.75
CA ASN A 98 -16.21 7.85 -0.60
C ASN A 98 -15.58 6.74 -1.44
N ILE A 99 -14.59 6.02 -0.91
CA ILE A 99 -13.96 4.89 -1.62
C ILE A 99 -15.01 3.84 -1.99
N LEU A 100 -15.83 3.42 -1.03
CA LEU A 100 -16.86 2.41 -1.25
C LEU A 100 -17.91 2.87 -2.28
N ARG A 101 -18.35 4.13 -2.19
CA ARG A 101 -19.26 4.74 -3.17
C ARG A 101 -18.63 4.78 -4.56
N SER A 102 -17.41 5.31 -4.69
CA SER A 102 -16.71 5.41 -5.98
C SER A 102 -16.51 4.04 -6.62
N MET A 103 -16.21 3.01 -5.85
CA MET A 103 -16.13 1.64 -6.36
C MET A 103 -17.48 1.10 -6.85
N ARG A 104 -18.57 1.35 -6.12
CA ARG A 104 -19.92 0.89 -6.51
C ARG A 104 -20.49 1.60 -7.74
N GLU A 105 -20.12 2.86 -7.91
CA GLU A 105 -20.56 3.71 -9.03
C GLU A 105 -19.65 3.55 -10.27
N SER A 106 -18.53 2.83 -10.15
CA SER A 106 -17.59 2.59 -11.24
C SER A 106 -18.08 1.53 -12.24
N GLN A 107 -17.34 1.40 -13.34
CA GLN A 107 -17.54 0.37 -14.35
C GLN A 107 -16.82 -0.95 -14.04
N LEU A 108 -16.35 -1.13 -12.81
CA LEU A 108 -15.72 -2.40 -12.39
C LEU A 108 -16.67 -3.59 -12.59
N PRO A 109 -16.17 -4.74 -13.06
CA PRO A 109 -16.94 -5.97 -13.07
C PRO A 109 -17.51 -6.26 -11.68
N GLY A 110 -18.84 -6.37 -11.57
CA GLY A 110 -19.49 -6.60 -10.28
C GLY A 110 -19.48 -5.39 -9.33
N ALA A 111 -19.21 -4.16 -9.79
CA ALA A 111 -19.15 -2.93 -9.00
C ALA A 111 -20.31 -2.80 -7.98
N LYS A 112 -21.54 -3.07 -8.43
CA LYS A 112 -22.76 -2.98 -7.60
C LYS A 112 -22.75 -3.93 -6.39
N ASN A 113 -21.98 -5.01 -6.47
CA ASN A 113 -21.85 -6.02 -5.43
C ASN A 113 -20.63 -5.80 -4.53
N ILE A 114 -19.85 -4.73 -4.76
CA ILE A 114 -18.70 -4.41 -3.91
C ILE A 114 -19.22 -4.02 -2.52
N THR A 115 -18.81 -4.80 -1.52
CA THR A 115 -19.06 -4.56 -0.10
C THR A 115 -17.75 -4.23 0.61
N GLU A 116 -17.83 -3.77 1.85
CA GLU A 116 -16.63 -3.58 2.68
C GLU A 116 -15.83 -4.89 2.81
N ALA A 117 -16.50 -6.04 2.89
CA ALA A 117 -15.85 -7.35 2.98
C ALA A 117 -14.95 -7.64 1.76
N VAL A 118 -15.39 -7.27 0.55
CA VAL A 118 -14.59 -7.39 -0.67
C VAL A 118 -13.35 -6.50 -0.58
N ILE A 119 -13.50 -5.26 -0.10
CA ILE A 119 -12.37 -4.34 0.09
C ILE A 119 -11.41 -4.88 1.16
N TYR A 120 -11.91 -5.52 2.22
CA TYR A 120 -11.07 -6.16 3.23
C TYR A 120 -10.25 -7.31 2.62
N GLU A 121 -10.83 -8.11 1.72
CA GLU A 121 -10.10 -9.15 0.98
C GLU A 121 -8.99 -8.55 0.12
N TRP A 122 -9.28 -7.45 -0.58
CA TRP A 122 -8.27 -6.73 -1.37
C TRP A 122 -7.14 -6.18 -0.49
N GLY A 123 -7.50 -5.58 0.65
CA GLY A 123 -6.55 -5.09 1.64
C GLY A 123 -5.62 -6.19 2.14
N ARG A 124 -6.16 -7.37 2.46
CA ARG A 124 -5.37 -8.54 2.88
C ARG A 124 -4.45 -9.05 1.78
N ALA A 125 -4.89 -9.11 0.53
CA ALA A 125 -4.05 -9.51 -0.60
C ALA A 125 -2.87 -8.55 -0.80
N ILE A 126 -3.13 -7.24 -0.78
CA ILE A 126 -2.09 -6.20 -0.85
C ILE A 126 -1.13 -6.32 0.35
N GLN A 127 -1.66 -6.51 1.56
CA GLN A 127 -0.84 -6.64 2.77
C GLN A 127 0.05 -7.89 2.72
N ALA A 128 -0.45 -9.01 2.19
CA ALA A 128 0.33 -10.24 2.01
C ALA A 128 1.50 -10.00 1.04
N GLN A 129 1.23 -9.41 -0.13
CA GLN A 129 2.27 -9.09 -1.10
C GLN A 129 3.29 -8.07 -0.53
N PHE A 130 2.81 -7.03 0.14
CA PHE A 130 3.67 -6.04 0.79
C PHE A 130 4.62 -6.68 1.81
N LYS A 131 4.14 -7.64 2.61
CA LYS A 131 4.98 -8.41 3.54
C LYS A 131 6.05 -9.21 2.79
N ILE A 132 5.68 -9.90 1.71
CA ILE A 132 6.61 -10.68 0.87
C ILE A 132 7.70 -9.79 0.30
N ASP A 133 7.31 -8.66 -0.32
CA ASP A 133 8.23 -7.73 -0.97
C ASP A 133 9.21 -7.11 0.04
N ASN A 134 8.78 -6.93 1.28
CA ASN A 134 9.57 -6.35 2.37
C ASN A 134 10.27 -7.39 3.28
N LEU A 135 10.22 -8.69 2.96
CA LEU A 135 10.92 -9.73 3.74
C LEU A 135 12.43 -9.46 3.86
N HIS A 136 13.02 -8.84 2.84
CA HIS A 136 14.44 -8.48 2.82
C HIS A 136 14.83 -7.48 3.94
N LEU A 137 13.86 -6.73 4.49
CA LEU A 137 14.09 -5.80 5.60
C LEU A 137 14.13 -6.50 6.97
N THR A 138 13.50 -7.67 7.12
CA THR A 138 13.42 -8.40 8.38
C THR A 138 14.32 -9.64 8.42
N ALA A 139 14.67 -10.20 7.25
CA ALA A 139 15.52 -11.38 7.14
C ALA A 139 16.96 -11.17 7.65
N ARG A 140 17.50 -9.95 7.61
CA ARG A 140 18.87 -9.65 8.12
C ARG A 140 18.97 -9.71 9.64
N THR A 141 17.91 -9.39 10.37
CA THR A 141 17.90 -9.41 11.84
C THR A 141 18.06 -10.83 12.38
N MET A 142 17.45 -11.82 11.72
CA MET A 142 17.55 -13.24 12.13
C MET A 142 18.97 -13.80 12.08
N HIS A 143 19.83 -13.30 11.18
CA HIS A 143 21.22 -13.75 11.11
C HIS A 143 22.13 -13.08 12.15
N ALA A 144 21.85 -11.85 12.55
CA ALA A 144 22.63 -11.16 13.58
C ALA A 144 22.43 -11.78 14.98
N ASP A 145 21.20 -12.20 15.30
CA ASP A 145 20.89 -12.81 16.59
C ASP A 145 21.46 -14.23 16.74
N HIS A 146 21.56 -14.99 15.65
CA HIS A 146 22.19 -16.31 15.65
C HIS A 146 23.71 -16.28 15.83
N VAL A 147 24.38 -15.20 15.41
CA VAL A 147 25.83 -15.05 15.58
C VAL A 147 26.18 -14.61 17.01
N GLN A 148 25.34 -13.81 17.66
CA GLN A 148 25.62 -13.38 19.06
C GLN A 148 25.49 -14.52 20.08
N TYR A 149 24.63 -15.51 19.86
CA TYR A 149 24.48 -16.66 20.77
C TYR A 149 25.61 -17.70 20.70
N GLN A 150 26.46 -17.67 19.68
CA GLN A 150 27.57 -18.63 19.56
C GLN A 150 28.92 -18.12 20.08
N VAL A 151 29.05 -16.82 20.37
CA VAL A 151 30.34 -16.23 20.78
C VAL A 151 30.54 -16.24 22.31
N THR A 152 29.50 -16.55 23.11
CA THR A 152 29.56 -16.54 24.58
C THR A 152 29.71 -17.91 25.25
N LYS A 153 29.99 -18.98 24.48
CA LYS A 153 30.38 -20.28 25.06
C LYS A 153 31.85 -20.57 24.76
N LYS A 154 32.74 -20.03 25.60
CA LYS A 154 34.07 -20.59 25.86
C LYS A 154 34.32 -20.57 27.36
#